data_AF-A0A931DJD3-F1
#
_entry.id   AF-A0A931DJD3-F1
#
_cell.length_a   1.000
_cell.length_b   1.000
_cell.length_c   1.000
_cell.angle_alpha   90.00
_cell.angle_beta   90.00
_cell.angle_gamma   90.00
#
_symmetry.space_group_name_H-M   'P 1'
#
loop_
_entity.id
_entity.type
_entity.pdbx_description
1 polymer ?
#
loop_
_entity_poly.entity_id
_entity_poly.type
_entity_poly.pdbx_seq_one_letter_code
_entity_poly.pdbx_strand_id
1 'polypeptide(L)'
;MRHAPVRRGLPVLGGLLGVVALAPLVPGLDPPAARPPGHPPAALKEAPAVRSVAYRGVLVPVPAGWSVHRLDQDPTACVRYDRRAIYLGAHGPQPDCPARLLGGADVLHITPRAAPRPAPGPATRGPVTTGTVADARPAAAAPAHRLARLTLRPSGDHQVRVPVPEAGVTITGSYGRDPAAIQEIIRSTRLTGTWPADSWSAGARPAVWKAGPGSAGTSAAAAPYTPERRAAGSRRKHWTVGRGFDTCTAPSLRAMRAWRRSYNVTNIYIGGSMRGCAQPNLTRRWVRNVRRMGYRLTPTYVGPQAPCSMYSGRFTPRNAARKGRQVAADAMRKARALGIPEGRPIYYDMEYYNGRNARCRRAVLIFLHHWSRTVKRGDYVPGVYSSARSAPRHLAGSRGITLPKALWFADWDGRKALYGHPHIPNRMWHPHRRIKQYRGPHRERHGGVALNIDSNNVDGRVY
;
A
#
# COMPACT_ATOMS: atom_id res chain seq x y z
N MET A 1 -57.15 -24.39 -20.37
CA MET A 1 -58.13 -23.37 -20.79
C MET A 1 -57.30 -22.15 -21.21
N ARG A 2 -57.09 -21.81 -22.49
CA ARG A 2 -58.01 -21.10 -23.44
C ARG A 2 -58.60 -19.84 -22.76
N HIS A 3 -58.44 -18.60 -23.24
CA HIS A 3 -58.31 -18.07 -24.62
C HIS A 3 -57.23 -16.96 -24.82
N ALA A 4 -57.04 -16.53 -26.08
CA ALA A 4 -56.29 -15.36 -26.59
C ALA A 4 -57.11 -14.76 -27.78
N PRO A 5 -56.65 -13.87 -28.70
CA PRO A 5 -55.44 -13.00 -28.80
C PRO A 5 -55.79 -11.55 -29.30
N VAL A 6 -54.92 -10.90 -30.12
CA VAL A 6 -55.08 -9.77 -31.11
C VAL A 6 -54.21 -8.53 -30.81
N ARG A 7 -53.53 -7.82 -31.73
CA ARG A 7 -52.86 -8.07 -33.05
C ARG A 7 -51.82 -6.94 -33.30
N ARG A 8 -50.95 -7.07 -34.33
CA ARG A 8 -50.01 -6.03 -34.83
C ARG A 8 -50.56 -5.28 -36.06
N GLY A 9 -50.02 -4.09 -36.37
CA GLY A 9 -50.21 -3.40 -37.68
C GLY A 9 -49.28 -2.18 -37.88
N LEU A 10 -48.79 -1.98 -39.12
CA LEU A 10 -47.89 -0.91 -39.59
C LEU A 10 -48.13 -0.72 -41.11
N PRO A 11 -48.27 0.51 -41.64
CA PRO A 11 -47.39 1.05 -42.72
C PRO A 11 -47.10 2.57 -42.50
N VAL A 12 -46.17 3.31 -43.13
CA VAL A 12 -45.40 3.31 -44.42
C VAL A 12 -45.97 4.20 -45.56
N LEU A 13 -45.29 5.35 -45.74
CA LEU A 13 -44.98 6.18 -46.94
C LEU A 13 -46.00 6.67 -48.00
N GLY A 14 -45.78 7.97 -48.32
CA GLY A 14 -46.05 8.77 -49.53
C GLY A 14 -45.60 10.22 -49.18
N GLY A 15 -45.24 11.17 -50.05
CA GLY A 15 -45.01 11.34 -51.50
C GLY A 15 -44.62 12.84 -51.69
N LEU A 16 -44.02 13.37 -52.76
CA LEU A 16 -43.58 12.89 -54.09
C LEU A 16 -42.36 13.78 -54.53
N LEU A 17 -41.90 13.73 -55.79
CA LEU A 17 -40.86 14.61 -56.36
C LEU A 17 -41.42 15.44 -57.54
N GLY A 18 -40.93 16.68 -57.71
CA GLY A 18 -41.23 17.54 -58.86
C GLY A 18 -40.11 18.57 -59.08
N VAL A 19 -39.60 18.66 -60.30
CA VAL A 19 -38.34 19.34 -60.65
C VAL A 19 -38.59 20.63 -61.43
N VAL A 20 -37.92 21.73 -61.07
CA VAL A 20 -37.40 22.73 -62.04
C VAL A 20 -36.06 23.25 -61.52
N ALA A 21 -35.04 23.26 -62.38
CA ALA A 21 -33.78 23.96 -62.13
C ALA A 21 -33.65 25.11 -63.14
N LEU A 22 -33.54 26.35 -62.65
CA LEU A 22 -33.16 27.51 -63.44
C LEU A 22 -32.22 28.42 -62.63
N ALA A 23 -31.03 28.59 -63.16
CA ALA A 23 -30.11 29.69 -62.94
C ALA A 23 -29.77 30.25 -64.34
N PRO A 24 -29.12 31.43 -64.49
CA PRO A 24 -28.64 32.36 -63.46
C PRO A 24 -29.18 33.79 -63.65
N LEU A 25 -28.81 34.72 -62.76
CA LEU A 25 -28.46 36.11 -63.10
C LEU A 25 -27.92 36.83 -61.85
N VAL A 26 -26.70 37.37 -61.96
CA VAL A 26 -26.12 38.35 -61.03
C VAL A 26 -25.66 39.51 -61.91
N PRO A 27 -26.27 40.69 -61.77
CA PRO A 27 -25.47 41.85 -61.37
C PRO A 27 -26.22 42.82 -60.44
N GLY A 28 -25.48 43.63 -59.69
CA GLY A 28 -26.02 44.73 -58.89
C GLY A 28 -25.43 44.77 -57.47
N LEU A 29 -24.52 45.72 -57.23
CA LEU A 29 -23.94 45.99 -55.92
C LEU A 29 -24.80 47.04 -55.20
N ASP A 30 -25.51 46.64 -54.15
CA ASP A 30 -26.05 47.56 -53.15
C ASP A 30 -25.14 47.63 -51.91
N PRO A 31 -25.01 48.81 -51.27
CA PRO A 31 -24.10 49.00 -50.15
C PRO A 31 -24.51 48.23 -48.89
N PRO A 32 -23.56 47.89 -47.99
CA PRO A 32 -23.82 47.00 -46.87
C PRO A 32 -24.81 47.61 -45.86
N ALA A 33 -25.96 46.97 -45.71
CA ALA A 33 -26.91 47.26 -44.63
C ALA A 33 -26.24 47.12 -43.25
N ALA A 34 -26.57 48.03 -42.33
CA ALA A 34 -25.97 48.09 -41.01
C ALA A 34 -26.18 46.79 -40.22
N ARG A 35 -25.11 46.28 -39.58
CA ARG A 35 -25.23 45.13 -38.67
C ARG A 35 -26.14 45.48 -37.48
N PRO A 36 -27.08 44.61 -37.08
CA PRO A 36 -27.76 44.77 -35.81
C PRO A 36 -26.74 44.68 -34.65
N PRO A 37 -26.99 45.37 -33.53
CA PRO A 37 -26.05 45.38 -32.41
C PRO A 37 -25.81 43.96 -31.90
N GLY A 38 -24.52 43.61 -31.75
CA GLY A 38 -24.11 42.30 -31.27
C GLY A 38 -24.67 42.02 -29.89
N HIS A 39 -25.16 40.80 -29.66
CA HIS A 39 -25.52 40.36 -28.32
C HIS A 39 -24.29 40.50 -27.40
N PRO A 40 -24.44 41.00 -26.15
CA PRO A 40 -23.33 41.04 -25.22
C PRO A 40 -22.76 39.63 -25.05
N PRO A 41 -21.43 39.46 -25.02
CA PRO A 41 -20.83 38.14 -24.88
C PRO A 41 -21.35 37.50 -23.60
N ALA A 42 -21.98 36.33 -23.72
CA ALA A 42 -22.50 35.60 -22.58
C ALA A 42 -21.36 35.42 -21.57
N ALA A 43 -21.50 36.05 -20.40
CA ALA A 43 -20.47 36.01 -19.37
C ALA A 43 -20.17 34.54 -19.05
N LEU A 44 -18.93 34.11 -19.34
CA LEU A 44 -18.46 32.77 -19.01
C LEU A 44 -18.58 32.62 -17.50
N LYS A 45 -19.60 31.88 -17.07
CA LYS A 45 -19.93 31.67 -15.66
C LYS A 45 -18.68 31.10 -14.99
N GLU A 46 -18.04 31.91 -14.16
CA GLU A 46 -16.69 31.64 -13.67
C GLU A 46 -16.67 30.26 -13.01
N ALA A 47 -15.89 29.33 -13.59
CA ALA A 47 -15.87 27.96 -13.11
C ALA A 47 -15.38 27.96 -11.66
N PRO A 48 -16.08 27.28 -10.73
CA PRO A 48 -15.79 27.40 -9.30
C PRO A 48 -14.31 27.09 -9.04
N ALA A 49 -13.62 28.07 -8.45
CA ALA A 49 -12.17 28.07 -8.34
C ALA A 49 -11.66 26.73 -7.75
N VAL A 50 -10.98 25.95 -8.59
CA VAL A 50 -10.49 24.62 -8.19
C VAL A 50 -9.39 24.81 -7.15
N ARG A 51 -9.75 24.64 -5.87
CA ARG A 51 -8.82 24.67 -4.74
C ARG A 51 -7.61 23.83 -5.10
N SER A 52 -6.46 24.46 -5.17
CA SER A 52 -5.20 23.81 -5.57
C SER A 52 -4.16 23.99 -4.48
N VAL A 53 -3.17 23.11 -4.44
CA VAL A 53 -2.05 23.20 -3.51
C VAL A 53 -0.72 23.08 -4.27
N ALA A 54 0.18 24.02 -4.02
CA ALA A 54 1.54 23.99 -4.53
C ALA A 54 2.46 23.20 -3.60
N TYR A 55 3.40 22.46 -4.19
CA TYR A 55 4.48 21.79 -3.47
C TYR A 55 5.68 21.55 -4.40
N ARG A 56 6.85 22.14 -4.11
CA ARG A 56 8.11 21.95 -4.86
C ARG A 56 7.93 21.96 -6.39
N GLY A 57 7.35 23.03 -6.93
CA GLY A 57 7.19 23.21 -8.37
C GLY A 57 6.07 22.37 -9.02
N VAL A 58 5.28 21.60 -8.28
CA VAL A 58 3.97 21.09 -8.77
C VAL A 58 2.81 21.86 -8.16
N LEU A 59 1.77 22.13 -8.97
CA LEU A 59 0.46 22.62 -8.56
C LEU A 59 -0.57 21.51 -8.78
N VAL A 60 -1.25 21.12 -7.71
CA VAL A 60 -2.12 19.94 -7.68
C VAL A 60 -3.54 20.33 -7.27
N PRO A 61 -4.58 19.98 -8.05
CA PRO A 61 -5.95 20.24 -7.64
C PRO A 61 -6.32 19.36 -6.43
N VAL A 62 -7.04 19.96 -5.48
CA VAL A 62 -7.58 19.31 -4.29
C VAL A 62 -9.06 19.02 -4.57
N PRO A 63 -9.47 17.75 -4.77
CA PRO A 63 -10.87 17.44 -5.02
C PRO A 63 -11.75 17.79 -3.81
N ALA A 64 -13.03 18.06 -4.05
CA ALA A 64 -13.99 18.38 -3.00
C ALA A 64 -14.00 17.32 -1.88
N GLY A 65 -13.94 17.78 -0.62
CA GLY A 65 -13.90 16.93 0.57
C GLY A 65 -12.57 16.24 0.87
N TRP A 66 -11.49 16.47 0.10
CA TRP A 66 -10.16 15.94 0.42
C TRP A 66 -9.44 16.84 1.42
N SER A 67 -8.85 16.21 2.44
CA SER A 67 -7.94 16.89 3.38
C SER A 67 -6.54 17.09 2.77
N VAL A 68 -5.81 18.10 3.22
CA VAL A 68 -4.41 18.33 2.82
C VAL A 68 -3.54 18.36 4.07
N HIS A 69 -2.42 17.64 4.05
CA HIS A 69 -1.49 17.51 5.18
C HIS A 69 -0.05 17.80 4.73
N ARG A 70 0.64 18.66 5.48
CA ARG A 70 2.05 19.03 5.25
C ARG A 70 2.94 18.26 6.25
N LEU A 71 3.57 17.19 5.79
CA LEU A 71 4.46 16.35 6.60
C LEU A 71 5.76 17.07 7.00
N ASP A 72 6.16 18.10 6.24
CA ASP A 72 7.32 18.92 6.61
C ASP A 72 7.00 19.89 7.77
N GLN A 73 5.70 20.11 8.08
CA GLN A 73 5.22 20.88 9.24
C GLN A 73 4.83 19.95 10.41
N ASP A 74 4.18 18.82 10.13
CA ASP A 74 3.95 17.74 11.10
C ASP A 74 4.66 16.44 10.63
N PRO A 75 5.94 16.24 11.00
CA PRO A 75 6.67 15.01 10.65
C PRO A 75 6.17 13.78 11.42
N THR A 76 5.27 13.93 12.39
CA THR A 76 4.62 12.81 13.10
C THR A 76 3.33 12.36 12.42
N ALA A 77 2.77 13.15 11.50
CA ALA A 77 1.55 12.82 10.78
C ALA A 77 1.63 11.45 10.08
N CYS A 78 0.66 10.59 10.39
CA CYS A 78 0.50 9.33 9.69
C CYS A 78 -0.08 9.53 8.28
N VAL A 79 0.63 9.06 7.25
CA VAL A 79 0.09 8.93 5.89
C VAL A 79 -0.82 7.70 5.84
N ARG A 80 -2.12 7.95 6.01
CA ARG A 80 -3.18 6.94 6.04
C ARG A 80 -3.81 6.76 4.65
N TYR A 81 -4.17 5.52 4.32
CA TYR A 81 -4.83 5.11 3.07
C TYR A 81 -6.32 4.73 3.27
N ASP A 82 -6.89 5.02 4.45
CA ASP A 82 -8.29 4.75 4.80
C ASP A 82 -9.23 5.95 4.57
N ARG A 83 -8.68 7.14 4.29
CA ARG A 83 -9.41 8.40 4.12
C ARG A 83 -8.85 9.21 2.94
N ARG A 84 -9.72 9.97 2.26
CA ARG A 84 -9.34 10.82 1.11
C ARG A 84 -8.48 12.01 1.55
N ALA A 85 -7.26 12.07 1.03
CA ALA A 85 -6.27 13.07 1.45
C ALA A 85 -5.15 13.27 0.42
N ILE A 86 -4.57 14.48 0.43
CA ILE A 86 -3.28 14.80 -0.19
C ILE A 86 -2.26 15.03 0.93
N TYR A 87 -1.19 14.23 0.94
CA TYR A 87 -0.03 14.43 1.81
C TYR A 87 1.10 15.07 0.99
N LEU A 88 1.81 16.03 1.57
CA LEU A 88 2.88 16.78 0.95
C LEU A 88 4.09 16.78 1.89
N GLY A 89 5.26 16.39 1.41
CA GLY A 89 6.47 16.36 2.23
C GLY A 89 7.09 14.99 2.41
N ALA A 90 8.24 14.95 3.08
CA ALA A 90 8.89 13.71 3.47
C ALA A 90 8.20 13.10 4.71
N HIS A 91 8.20 11.77 4.83
CA HIS A 91 7.80 11.16 6.11
C HIS A 91 8.85 11.44 7.18
N GLY A 92 8.43 11.85 8.38
CA GLY A 92 9.30 11.77 9.54
C GLY A 92 9.69 10.33 9.88
N PRO A 93 10.76 10.13 10.68
CA PRO A 93 11.32 8.81 10.95
C PRO A 93 10.39 7.91 11.77
N GLN A 94 9.46 8.49 12.52
CA GLN A 94 8.53 7.78 13.40
C GLN A 94 7.13 8.42 13.34
N PRO A 95 6.32 8.13 12.31
CA PRO A 95 4.94 8.58 12.25
C PRO A 95 4.11 7.96 13.39
N ASP A 96 3.17 8.72 13.92
CA ASP A 96 2.20 8.27 14.93
C ASP A 96 0.93 7.77 14.23
N CYS A 97 0.98 6.51 13.79
CA CYS A 97 -0.15 5.86 13.14
C CYS A 97 -1.05 5.15 14.16
N PRO A 98 -2.38 5.27 14.04
CA PRO A 98 -3.31 4.37 14.73
C PRO A 98 -2.98 2.90 14.43
N ALA A 99 -3.12 2.02 15.42
CA ALA A 99 -2.71 0.62 15.29
C ALA A 99 -3.50 -0.12 14.19
N ARG A 100 -4.82 0.05 14.18
CA ARG A 100 -5.74 -0.62 13.25
C ARG A 100 -6.30 0.36 12.21
N LEU A 101 -5.82 0.24 10.97
CA LEU A 101 -6.35 0.96 9.80
C LEU A 101 -6.42 0.01 8.60
N LEU A 102 -7.50 0.11 7.82
CA LEU A 102 -7.70 -0.62 6.58
C LEU A 102 -7.86 0.38 5.44
N GLY A 103 -7.05 0.21 4.40
CA GLY A 103 -6.93 1.15 3.29
C GLY A 103 -8.07 1.02 2.27
N GLY A 104 -7.76 1.36 1.02
CA GLY A 104 -8.73 1.33 -0.08
C GLY A 104 -9.55 2.61 -0.21
N ALA A 105 -9.03 3.73 0.30
CA ALA A 105 -9.41 5.08 -0.11
C ALA A 105 -8.44 5.62 -1.18
N ASP A 106 -8.90 6.67 -1.87
CA ASP A 106 -8.12 7.41 -2.86
C ASP A 106 -7.24 8.44 -2.13
N VAL A 107 -5.91 8.31 -2.24
CA VAL A 107 -4.93 9.14 -1.53
C VAL A 107 -3.77 9.50 -2.45
N LEU A 108 -3.35 10.78 -2.41
CA LEU A 108 -2.15 11.26 -3.06
C LEU A 108 -1.07 11.56 -2.00
N HIS A 109 0.18 11.18 -2.24
CA HIS A 109 1.31 11.59 -1.43
C HIS A 109 2.47 12.04 -2.32
N ILE A 110 2.94 13.27 -2.13
CA ILE A 110 4.01 13.87 -2.92
C ILE A 110 5.25 14.04 -2.03
N THR A 111 6.28 13.26 -2.30
CA THR A 111 7.56 13.28 -1.58
C THR A 111 8.64 14.01 -2.37
N PRO A 112 9.58 14.72 -1.71
CA PRO A 112 10.86 15.03 -2.32
C PRO A 112 11.52 13.78 -2.91
N ARG A 113 12.09 13.91 -4.09
CA ARG A 113 13.01 12.93 -4.67
C ARG A 113 14.43 13.32 -4.25
N ALA A 114 15.20 12.37 -3.75
CA ALA A 114 16.63 12.60 -3.56
C ALA A 114 17.29 12.88 -4.92
N ALA A 115 18.15 13.89 -4.99
CA ALA A 115 18.99 14.12 -6.17
C ALA A 115 19.79 12.83 -6.50
N PRO A 116 20.04 12.54 -7.78
CA PRO A 116 20.95 11.46 -8.15
C PRO A 116 22.29 11.66 -7.43
N ARG A 117 22.78 10.65 -6.71
CA ARG A 117 24.19 10.69 -6.27
C ARG A 117 25.06 10.73 -7.54
N PRO A 118 26.13 11.55 -7.59
CA PRO A 118 27.17 11.39 -8.58
C PRO A 118 27.63 9.93 -8.60
N ALA A 119 27.87 9.40 -9.80
CA ALA A 119 28.44 8.06 -9.94
C ALA A 119 29.78 8.00 -9.19
N PRO A 120 30.13 6.89 -8.53
CA PRO A 120 31.51 6.66 -8.14
C PRO A 120 32.39 6.71 -9.39
N GLY A 121 33.56 7.34 -9.29
CA GLY A 121 34.55 7.34 -10.37
C GLY A 121 35.00 5.92 -10.75
N PRO A 122 35.70 5.75 -11.88
CA PRO A 122 36.01 4.43 -12.44
C PRO A 122 36.94 3.63 -11.50
N ALA A 123 36.35 2.71 -10.75
CA ALA A 123 37.05 1.65 -10.04
C ALA A 123 36.95 0.34 -10.84
N THR A 124 38.02 -0.44 -10.83
CA THR A 124 38.26 -1.61 -11.67
C THR A 124 37.16 -2.68 -11.60
N ARG A 125 36.92 -3.33 -12.75
CA ARG A 125 35.85 -4.34 -12.93
C ARG A 125 36.04 -5.55 -12.00
N GLY A 126 35.11 -5.73 -11.08
CA GLY A 126 34.77 -7.02 -10.49
C GLY A 126 33.30 -7.37 -10.82
N PRO A 127 32.92 -8.66 -10.95
CA PRO A 127 31.57 -9.06 -11.38
C PRO A 127 30.52 -8.83 -10.27
N VAL A 128 30.04 -7.59 -10.17
CA VAL A 128 28.92 -7.22 -9.29
C VAL A 128 27.60 -7.51 -10.00
N THR A 129 26.90 -8.57 -9.56
CA THR A 129 25.52 -8.85 -9.98
C THR A 129 24.56 -7.82 -9.39
N THR A 130 24.32 -6.74 -10.15
CA THR A 130 23.41 -5.64 -9.77
C THR A 130 21.95 -6.07 -9.84
N GLY A 131 21.45 -6.65 -8.75
CA GLY A 131 20.03 -6.97 -8.58
C GLY A 131 19.17 -5.71 -8.39
N THR A 132 18.58 -5.22 -9.48
CA THR A 132 17.70 -4.03 -9.51
C THR A 132 16.52 -4.19 -8.54
N VAL A 133 16.26 -3.14 -7.74
CA VAL A 133 15.21 -3.15 -6.73
C VAL A 133 13.83 -3.02 -7.37
N ALA A 134 13.04 -4.09 -7.30
CA ALA A 134 11.63 -4.08 -7.67
C ALA A 134 10.76 -3.47 -6.56
N ASP A 135 10.82 -2.15 -6.42
CA ASP A 135 9.64 -1.39 -6.00
C ASP A 135 8.47 -1.62 -6.97
N ALA A 136 7.25 -1.20 -6.62
CA ALA A 136 6.14 -1.23 -7.58
C ALA A 136 6.60 -0.53 -8.86
N ARG A 137 6.62 -1.27 -9.99
CA ARG A 137 7.29 -0.90 -11.25
C ARG A 137 7.03 0.60 -11.49
N PRO A 138 8.03 1.48 -11.36
CA PRO A 138 7.79 2.90 -11.55
C PRO A 138 7.22 3.06 -12.95
N ALA A 139 6.20 3.90 -13.10
CA ALA A 139 5.92 4.43 -14.42
C ALA A 139 7.24 5.04 -14.92
N ALA A 140 7.62 4.77 -16.18
CA ALA A 140 8.81 5.38 -16.76
C ALA A 140 8.75 6.89 -16.47
N ALA A 141 9.85 7.45 -15.96
CA ALA A 141 9.88 8.83 -15.47
C ALA A 141 9.18 9.72 -16.48
N ALA A 142 8.04 10.29 -16.08
CA ALA A 142 7.16 11.00 -16.97
C ALA A 142 7.56 12.46 -16.89
N PRO A 143 8.14 13.05 -17.96
CA PRO A 143 8.21 14.49 -18.05
C PRO A 143 6.81 15.07 -17.83
N ALA A 144 6.69 16.26 -17.25
CA ALA A 144 5.41 16.79 -16.81
C ALA A 144 4.35 16.84 -17.94
N HIS A 145 4.78 17.12 -19.18
CA HIS A 145 3.92 17.09 -20.37
C HIS A 145 3.31 15.71 -20.72
N ARG A 146 3.75 14.64 -20.05
CA ARG A 146 3.20 13.28 -20.15
C ARG A 146 2.24 12.93 -19.02
N LEU A 147 2.16 13.72 -17.93
CA LEU A 147 1.21 13.47 -16.84
C LEU A 147 -0.23 13.48 -17.35
N ALA A 148 -0.60 14.46 -18.17
CA ALA A 148 -1.91 14.56 -18.83
C ALA A 148 -2.28 13.32 -19.69
N ARG A 149 -1.30 12.52 -20.13
CA ARG A 149 -1.50 11.28 -20.91
C ARG A 149 -1.29 10.01 -20.09
N LEU A 150 -1.12 10.11 -18.77
CA LEU A 150 -0.90 8.95 -17.90
C LEU A 150 -2.14 8.04 -17.89
N THR A 151 -1.94 6.74 -18.10
CA THR A 151 -3.00 5.73 -17.98
C THR A 151 -2.62 4.72 -16.92
N LEU A 152 -3.41 4.65 -15.85
CA LEU A 152 -3.18 3.79 -14.70
C LEU A 152 -3.71 2.38 -14.96
N ARG A 153 -2.80 1.40 -15.01
CA ARG A 153 -3.16 -0.02 -15.02
C ARG A 153 -3.35 -0.52 -13.58
N PRO A 154 -4.49 -1.16 -13.24
CA PRO A 154 -4.71 -1.71 -11.90
C PRO A 154 -3.60 -2.68 -11.45
N SER A 155 -3.03 -2.44 -10.27
CA SER A 155 -1.98 -3.24 -9.64
C SER A 155 -2.53 -4.13 -8.51
N GLY A 156 -1.74 -5.08 -8.01
CA GLY A 156 -2.16 -5.96 -6.90
C GLY A 156 -2.23 -5.26 -5.54
N ASP A 157 -1.47 -4.18 -5.37
CA ASP A 157 -1.35 -3.34 -4.18
C ASP A 157 -2.12 -2.02 -4.27
N HIS A 158 -2.81 -1.78 -5.41
CA HIS A 158 -3.60 -0.57 -5.70
C HIS A 158 -2.82 0.74 -5.47
N GLN A 159 -1.55 0.75 -5.89
CA GLN A 159 -0.66 1.91 -5.80
C GLN A 159 0.02 2.19 -7.14
N VAL A 160 0.23 3.48 -7.44
CA VAL A 160 1.08 3.97 -8.52
C VAL A 160 2.16 4.87 -7.94
N ARG A 161 3.36 4.86 -8.55
CA ARG A 161 4.42 5.84 -8.30
C ARG A 161 4.87 6.47 -9.62
N VAL A 162 4.82 7.78 -9.67
CA VAL A 162 5.19 8.61 -10.83
C VAL A 162 6.29 9.57 -10.38
N PRO A 163 7.56 9.32 -10.74
CA PRO A 163 8.62 10.29 -10.57
C PRO A 163 8.39 11.47 -11.51
N VAL A 164 8.51 12.70 -10.99
CA VAL A 164 8.48 13.95 -11.77
C VAL A 164 9.85 14.62 -11.59
N PRO A 165 10.84 14.30 -12.46
CA PRO A 165 12.21 14.79 -12.32
C PRO A 165 12.33 16.32 -12.24
N GLU A 166 11.57 17.05 -13.05
CA GLU A 166 11.66 18.50 -13.23
C GLU A 166 11.28 19.28 -11.96
N ALA A 167 10.35 18.74 -11.19
CA ALA A 167 9.94 19.26 -9.87
C ALA A 167 10.76 18.64 -8.72
N GLY A 168 11.65 17.68 -8.99
CA GLY A 168 12.40 16.97 -7.95
C GLY A 168 11.49 16.21 -6.98
N VAL A 169 10.36 15.66 -7.43
CA VAL A 169 9.39 14.95 -6.58
C VAL A 169 9.04 13.55 -7.10
N THR A 170 8.37 12.77 -6.26
CA THR A 170 7.65 11.55 -6.66
C THR A 170 6.23 11.62 -6.15
N ILE A 171 5.27 11.46 -7.06
CA ILE A 171 3.85 11.38 -6.74
C ILE A 171 3.48 9.91 -6.54
N THR A 172 3.01 9.56 -5.35
CA THR A 172 2.49 8.23 -5.01
C THR A 172 0.98 8.32 -4.86
N GLY A 173 0.25 7.60 -5.70
CA GLY A 173 -1.21 7.46 -5.58
C GLY A 173 -1.58 6.09 -5.02
N SER A 174 -2.49 6.05 -4.03
CA SER A 174 -3.22 4.86 -3.60
C SER A 174 -4.69 5.02 -3.99
N TYR A 175 -5.37 3.96 -4.43
CA TYR A 175 -6.76 4.04 -4.88
C TYR A 175 -7.64 2.91 -4.33
N GLY A 176 -8.95 3.16 -4.30
CA GLY A 176 -9.97 2.20 -3.93
C GLY A 176 -10.19 1.11 -5.01
N ARG A 177 -11.45 0.90 -5.41
CA ARG A 177 -11.78 -0.11 -6.44
C ARG A 177 -11.38 0.31 -7.86
N ASP A 178 -11.26 1.60 -8.10
CA ASP A 178 -11.06 2.23 -9.41
C ASP A 178 -9.94 3.28 -9.31
N PRO A 179 -8.91 3.24 -10.16
CA PRO A 179 -7.86 4.26 -10.17
C PRO A 179 -8.27 5.60 -10.78
N ALA A 180 -9.46 5.75 -11.37
CA ALA A 180 -9.86 6.94 -12.14
C ALA A 180 -9.65 8.27 -11.40
N ALA A 181 -10.04 8.37 -10.13
CA ALA A 181 -9.86 9.61 -9.35
C ALA A 181 -8.38 10.00 -9.18
N ILE A 182 -7.50 9.02 -8.92
CA ILE A 182 -6.05 9.24 -8.81
C ILE A 182 -5.43 9.52 -10.18
N GLN A 183 -5.91 8.85 -11.24
CA GLN A 183 -5.46 9.14 -12.60
C GLN A 183 -5.76 10.59 -12.97
N GLU A 184 -6.97 11.07 -12.67
CA GLU A 184 -7.37 12.43 -13.00
C GLU A 184 -6.53 13.46 -12.23
N ILE A 185 -6.42 13.36 -10.91
CA ILE A 185 -5.60 14.29 -10.11
C ILE A 185 -4.14 14.35 -10.60
N ILE A 186 -3.56 13.22 -11.02
CA ILE A 186 -2.21 13.19 -11.59
C ILE A 186 -2.18 13.82 -12.99
N ARG A 187 -3.20 13.59 -13.84
CA ARG A 187 -3.32 14.22 -15.17
C ARG A 187 -3.46 15.73 -15.11
N SER A 188 -4.25 16.24 -14.17
CA SER A 188 -4.46 17.68 -13.98
C SER A 188 -3.38 18.36 -13.12
N THR A 189 -2.39 17.62 -12.61
CA THR A 189 -1.22 18.19 -11.92
C THR A 189 -0.33 18.93 -12.93
N ARG A 190 -0.03 20.20 -12.64
CA ARG A 190 0.79 21.08 -13.50
C ARG A 190 2.15 21.34 -12.86
N LEU A 191 3.17 21.65 -13.66
CA LEU A 191 4.35 22.35 -13.14
C LEU A 191 4.01 23.82 -12.89
N THR A 192 4.66 24.43 -11.92
CA THR A 192 4.67 25.87 -11.73
C THR A 192 6.10 26.37 -11.50
N GLY A 193 6.46 27.46 -12.18
CA GLY A 193 7.69 28.21 -11.91
C GLY A 193 7.60 29.02 -10.61
N THR A 194 6.39 29.32 -10.13
CA THR A 194 6.14 29.98 -8.84
C THR A 194 6.19 28.98 -7.68
N TRP A 195 7.34 28.33 -7.53
CA TRP A 195 7.79 27.86 -6.24
C TRP A 195 8.94 28.77 -5.83
N PRO A 196 8.78 29.68 -4.86
CA PRO A 196 9.94 30.22 -4.18
C PRO A 196 10.74 29.00 -3.73
N ALA A 197 12.01 28.88 -4.13
CA ALA A 197 12.89 27.92 -3.50
C ALA A 197 12.85 28.26 -2.01
N ASP A 198 12.16 27.39 -1.27
CA ASP A 198 11.96 27.43 0.18
C ASP A 198 13.19 28.10 0.80
N SER A 199 13.01 29.27 1.45
CA SER A 199 14.10 30.11 2.00
C SER A 199 14.83 29.48 3.20
N TRP A 200 14.75 28.16 3.28
CA TRP A 200 15.56 27.22 4.00
C TRP A 200 16.96 27.24 3.41
N SER A 201 17.74 28.21 3.90
CA SER A 201 19.18 28.22 3.83
C SER A 201 19.74 26.82 4.10
N ALA A 202 20.77 26.44 3.33
CA ALA A 202 21.57 25.24 3.58
C ALA A 202 22.47 25.41 4.84
N GLY A 203 21.98 26.12 5.86
CA GLY A 203 22.67 26.50 7.09
C GLY A 203 22.48 25.51 8.24
N ALA A 204 21.48 24.62 8.18
CA ALA A 204 21.31 23.51 9.12
C ALA A 204 22.35 22.41 8.84
N ARG A 205 23.64 22.72 9.05
CA ARG A 205 24.68 21.70 9.25
C ARG A 205 24.21 20.79 10.38
N PRO A 206 24.31 19.45 10.27
CA PRO A 206 24.10 18.60 11.44
C PRO A 206 25.07 19.08 12.53
N ALA A 207 24.57 19.22 13.77
CA ALA A 207 25.39 19.63 14.89
C ALA A 207 26.58 18.68 15.03
N VAL A 208 27.76 19.16 14.60
CA VAL A 208 29.03 18.48 14.82
C VAL A 208 29.34 18.67 16.29
N TRP A 209 28.96 17.69 17.10
CA TRP A 209 29.48 17.53 18.44
C TRP A 209 30.99 17.44 18.31
N LYS A 210 31.70 18.52 18.67
CA LYS A 210 33.16 18.50 18.80
C LYS A 210 33.47 17.41 19.82
N ALA A 211 34.11 16.34 19.38
CA ALA A 211 34.80 15.47 20.32
C ALA A 211 35.84 16.32 21.06
N GLY A 212 35.84 16.27 22.38
CA GLY A 212 36.92 16.87 23.17
C GLY A 212 38.27 16.23 22.82
N PRO A 213 39.39 16.89 23.14
CA PRO A 213 40.72 16.38 22.82
C PRO A 213 40.98 15.07 23.56
N GLY A 214 40.80 13.94 22.87
CA GLY A 214 41.20 12.63 23.35
C GLY A 214 42.71 12.50 23.27
N SER A 215 43.34 12.36 24.42
CA SER A 215 44.78 12.09 24.57
C SER A 215 45.24 10.91 23.71
N ALA A 216 46.41 11.04 23.09
CA ALA A 216 47.00 10.01 22.24
C ALA A 216 47.23 8.70 23.00
N GLY A 217 46.48 7.65 22.66
CA GLY A 217 46.73 6.27 23.10
C GLY A 217 47.39 5.47 21.98
N THR A 218 48.49 4.81 22.29
CA THR A 218 49.33 4.06 21.34
C THR A 218 48.57 2.99 20.55
N SER A 219 48.79 2.99 19.23
CA SER A 219 48.22 2.00 18.30
C SER A 219 48.95 0.65 18.40
N ALA A 220 48.41 -0.29 19.18
CA ALA A 220 48.80 -1.69 19.05
C ALA A 220 48.23 -2.30 17.76
N ALA A 221 49.09 -2.87 16.91
CA ALA A 221 48.67 -3.45 15.63
C ALA A 221 47.73 -4.66 15.84
N ALA A 222 46.55 -4.61 15.23
CA ALA A 222 45.60 -5.72 15.28
C ALA A 222 46.04 -6.87 14.37
N ALA A 223 46.19 -8.07 14.94
CA ALA A 223 46.48 -9.29 14.19
C ALA A 223 45.39 -9.60 13.14
N PRO A 224 45.73 -10.25 12.01
CA PRO A 224 44.77 -10.54 10.95
C PRO A 224 43.64 -11.47 11.43
N TYR A 225 42.42 -10.96 11.39
CA TYR A 225 41.20 -11.71 11.69
C TYR A 225 40.96 -12.82 10.65
N THR A 226 41.21 -14.07 11.04
CA THR A 226 40.71 -15.24 10.32
C THR A 226 39.19 -15.34 10.51
N PRO A 227 38.38 -15.47 9.44
CA PRO A 227 36.94 -15.57 9.59
C PRO A 227 36.56 -16.90 10.25
N GLU A 228 36.09 -16.83 11.51
CA GLU A 228 35.64 -18.03 12.22
C GLU A 228 34.50 -18.70 11.43
N ARG A 229 34.76 -19.92 10.95
CA ARG A 229 33.87 -20.69 10.09
C ARG A 229 32.63 -21.13 10.86
N ARG A 230 31.62 -20.26 10.91
CA ARG A 230 30.33 -20.51 11.60
C ARG A 230 29.83 -21.93 11.34
N ALA A 231 29.78 -22.74 12.39
CA ALA A 231 29.37 -24.13 12.32
C ALA A 231 28.03 -24.30 11.59
N ALA A 232 28.07 -25.04 10.47
CA ALA A 232 26.89 -25.42 9.73
C ALA A 232 26.15 -26.55 10.47
N GLY A 233 25.35 -26.20 11.48
CA GLY A 233 24.66 -27.19 12.33
C GLY A 233 23.29 -26.75 12.87
N SER A 234 23.15 -25.50 13.31
CA SER A 234 21.84 -25.02 13.80
C SER A 234 20.86 -24.75 12.64
N ARG A 235 20.00 -25.73 12.32
CA ARG A 235 18.77 -25.52 11.51
C ARG A 235 17.96 -24.36 12.10
N ARG A 236 18.08 -23.17 11.52
CA ARG A 236 17.45 -21.94 12.03
C ARG A 236 15.94 -22.13 12.21
N LYS A 237 15.48 -22.27 13.46
CA LYS A 237 14.06 -22.46 13.82
C LYS A 237 13.17 -21.50 13.00
N HIS A 238 12.23 -22.09 12.27
CA HIS A 238 11.26 -21.37 11.41
C HIS A 238 10.05 -20.83 12.20
N TRP A 239 10.12 -20.93 13.52
CA TRP A 239 9.12 -20.51 14.49
C TRP A 239 9.83 -19.90 15.70
N THR A 240 9.08 -19.21 16.56
CA THR A 240 9.56 -18.71 17.85
C THR A 240 8.45 -18.76 18.88
N VAL A 241 8.82 -18.64 20.16
CA VAL A 241 7.90 -18.28 21.25
C VAL A 241 8.20 -16.85 21.72
N GLY A 242 7.18 -16.11 22.14
CA GLY A 242 7.35 -14.84 22.88
C GLY A 242 6.30 -13.77 22.61
N ARG A 243 6.60 -12.55 23.08
CA ARG A 243 5.74 -11.37 22.95
C ARG A 243 5.93 -10.74 21.57
N GLY A 244 4.84 -10.65 20.82
CA GLY A 244 4.78 -9.89 19.57
C GLY A 244 3.94 -8.62 19.68
N PHE A 245 4.17 -7.68 18.79
CA PHE A 245 3.25 -6.56 18.56
C PHE A 245 3.04 -6.34 17.06
N ASP A 246 1.98 -5.62 16.73
CA ASP A 246 1.78 -5.08 15.40
C ASP A 246 1.36 -3.61 15.47
N THR A 247 1.68 -2.86 14.42
CA THR A 247 1.37 -1.43 14.29
C THR A 247 1.36 -1.07 12.82
N CYS A 248 0.54 -0.09 12.44
CA CYS A 248 0.20 0.16 11.04
C CYS A 248 1.41 0.54 10.16
N THR A 249 2.40 1.25 10.70
CA THR A 249 3.64 1.61 9.99
C THR A 249 4.86 1.00 10.68
N ALA A 250 5.75 0.37 9.93
CA ALA A 250 7.02 -0.15 10.45
C ALA A 250 7.78 0.90 11.30
N PRO A 251 8.07 0.64 12.60
CA PRO A 251 8.69 1.64 13.47
C PRO A 251 10.11 2.03 13.04
N SER A 252 10.59 3.18 13.51
CA SER A 252 11.98 3.60 13.36
C SER A 252 12.95 2.58 13.98
N LEU A 253 14.19 2.54 13.50
CA LEU A 253 15.23 1.71 14.13
C LEU A 253 15.54 2.15 15.59
N ARG A 254 15.20 3.39 15.98
CA ARG A 254 15.27 3.86 17.38
C ARG A 254 14.18 3.19 18.22
N ALA A 255 12.93 3.21 17.76
CA ALA A 255 11.81 2.52 18.40
C ALA A 255 12.09 1.02 18.54
N MET A 256 12.54 0.35 17.47
CA MET A 256 12.87 -1.07 17.51
C MET A 256 13.96 -1.38 18.56
N ARG A 257 15.00 -0.56 18.71
CA ARG A 257 15.99 -0.75 19.80
C ARG A 257 15.35 -0.57 21.19
N ALA A 258 14.60 0.51 21.38
CA ALA A 258 13.95 0.85 22.66
C ALA A 258 12.95 -0.24 23.12
N TRP A 259 12.25 -0.87 22.20
CA TRP A 259 11.23 -1.88 22.46
C TRP A 259 11.76 -3.32 22.58
N ARG A 260 13.06 -3.54 22.30
CA ARG A 260 13.62 -4.89 22.16
C ARG A 260 13.61 -5.73 23.44
N ARG A 261 13.62 -5.08 24.61
CA ARG A 261 13.51 -5.77 25.92
C ARG A 261 12.09 -6.28 26.19
N SER A 262 11.07 -5.62 25.63
CA SER A 262 9.66 -5.91 25.90
C SER A 262 9.05 -6.88 24.88
N TYR A 263 9.52 -6.84 23.63
CA TYR A 263 9.00 -7.65 22.52
C TYR A 263 10.14 -8.29 21.70
N ASN A 264 9.90 -9.52 21.23
CA ASN A 264 10.83 -10.27 20.36
C ASN A 264 10.26 -10.56 18.96
N VAL A 265 8.99 -10.26 18.72
CA VAL A 265 8.32 -10.40 17.41
C VAL A 265 7.67 -9.08 17.01
N THR A 266 7.70 -8.71 15.73
CA THR A 266 6.86 -7.64 15.18
C THR A 266 6.21 -8.06 13.86
N ASN A 267 4.97 -7.65 13.64
CA ASN A 267 4.35 -7.68 12.31
C ASN A 267 4.98 -6.64 11.37
N ILE A 268 4.88 -6.87 10.05
CA ILE A 268 5.16 -5.89 9.00
C ILE A 268 4.14 -6.01 7.85
N TYR A 269 3.52 -4.90 7.46
CA TYR A 269 2.53 -4.86 6.39
C TYR A 269 3.18 -4.68 5.00
N ILE A 270 3.56 -5.80 4.38
CA ILE A 270 4.41 -5.83 3.17
C ILE A 270 3.71 -5.30 1.91
N GLY A 271 2.38 -5.27 1.88
CA GLY A 271 1.61 -4.74 0.74
C GLY A 271 0.12 -5.06 0.80
N GLY A 272 -0.55 -4.82 -0.32
CA GLY A 272 -1.96 -5.11 -0.53
C GLY A 272 -2.86 -3.88 -0.60
N SER A 273 -3.94 -4.02 -1.39
CA SER A 273 -4.90 -2.96 -1.72
C SER A 273 -5.66 -2.36 -0.54
N MET A 274 -5.62 -3.03 0.61
CA MET A 274 -6.30 -2.64 1.85
C MET A 274 -5.30 -2.34 2.97
N ARG A 275 -3.99 -2.18 2.68
CA ARG A 275 -3.01 -1.77 3.69
C ARG A 275 -3.33 -0.34 4.17
N GLY A 276 -3.53 -0.16 5.48
CA GLY A 276 -4.00 1.12 6.05
C GLY A 276 -3.01 2.28 6.05
N CYS A 277 -1.70 2.02 6.03
CA CYS A 277 -0.67 3.07 6.12
C CYS A 277 0.45 2.92 5.09
N ALA A 278 1.06 4.06 4.75
CA ALA A 278 2.37 4.10 4.13
C ALA A 278 3.43 3.39 4.99
N GLN A 279 4.52 2.96 4.35
CA GLN A 279 5.59 2.20 5.00
C GLN A 279 6.98 2.84 4.80
N PRO A 280 7.21 4.11 5.22
CA PRO A 280 8.48 4.81 4.98
C PRO A 280 9.72 4.05 5.43
N ASN A 281 9.65 3.38 6.58
CA ASN A 281 10.77 2.64 7.14
C ASN A 281 10.95 1.25 6.50
N LEU A 282 9.91 0.63 5.91
CA LEU A 282 9.92 -0.79 5.56
C LEU A 282 10.72 -1.07 4.28
N THR A 283 12.02 -1.22 4.45
CA THR A 283 12.98 -1.50 3.37
C THR A 283 13.74 -2.79 3.64
N ARG A 284 14.40 -3.36 2.61
CA ARG A 284 15.33 -4.49 2.79
C ARG A 284 16.44 -4.17 3.80
N ARG A 285 16.89 -2.91 3.91
CA ARG A 285 17.86 -2.46 4.93
C ARG A 285 17.26 -2.53 6.34
N TRP A 286 16.05 -2.00 6.52
CA TRP A 286 15.34 -2.06 7.80
C TRP A 286 15.10 -3.50 8.24
N VAL A 287 14.60 -4.36 7.34
CA VAL A 287 14.39 -5.79 7.60
C VAL A 287 15.68 -6.45 8.08
N ARG A 288 16.81 -6.26 7.37
CA ARG A 288 18.11 -6.80 7.83
C ARG A 288 18.52 -6.26 9.20
N ASN A 289 18.33 -4.97 9.48
CA ASN A 289 18.74 -4.35 10.73
C ASN A 289 17.91 -4.87 11.91
N VAL A 290 16.58 -4.91 11.78
CA VAL A 290 15.66 -5.42 12.81
C VAL A 290 15.89 -6.92 13.07
N ARG A 291 16.15 -7.69 12.02
CA ARG A 291 16.58 -9.09 12.13
C ARG A 291 17.90 -9.26 12.86
N ARG A 292 18.89 -8.37 12.66
CA ARG A 292 20.16 -8.35 13.40
C ARG A 292 19.99 -7.92 14.87
N MET A 293 19.00 -7.09 15.20
CA MET A 293 18.58 -6.80 16.58
C MET A 293 17.93 -8.01 17.28
N GLY A 294 17.75 -9.13 16.58
CA GLY A 294 17.17 -10.36 17.13
C GLY A 294 15.64 -10.42 17.12
N TYR A 295 14.95 -9.46 16.47
CA TYR A 295 13.51 -9.58 16.24
C TYR A 295 13.18 -10.68 15.23
N ARG A 296 12.06 -11.33 15.47
CA ARG A 296 11.33 -12.12 14.47
C ARG A 296 10.28 -11.27 13.78
N LEU A 297 10.02 -11.56 12.50
CA LEU A 297 9.07 -10.80 11.69
C LEU A 297 7.88 -11.67 11.30
N THR A 298 6.68 -11.10 11.34
CA THR A 298 5.45 -11.66 10.78
C THR A 298 5.12 -10.86 9.51
N PRO A 299 5.42 -11.35 8.29
CA PRO A 299 5.11 -10.63 7.05
C PRO A 299 3.64 -10.79 6.70
N THR A 300 2.91 -9.69 6.59
CA THR A 300 1.45 -9.69 6.42
C THR A 300 1.01 -8.86 5.22
N TYR A 301 0.07 -9.39 4.44
CA TYR A 301 -0.46 -8.77 3.22
C TYR A 301 -1.95 -8.50 3.37
N VAL A 302 -2.37 -7.25 3.17
CA VAL A 302 -3.74 -6.77 3.42
C VAL A 302 -4.45 -6.54 2.09
N GLY A 303 -5.05 -7.60 1.55
CA GLY A 303 -5.72 -7.58 0.24
C GLY A 303 -7.23 -7.31 0.31
N PRO A 304 -7.97 -7.54 -0.78
CA PRO A 304 -9.42 -7.37 -0.82
C PRO A 304 -10.14 -8.26 0.19
N GLN A 305 -11.09 -7.68 0.91
CA GLN A 305 -11.77 -8.33 2.03
C GLN A 305 -13.03 -9.10 1.60
N ALA A 306 -13.61 -9.84 2.54
CA ALA A 306 -14.76 -10.73 2.31
C ALA A 306 -15.94 -10.02 1.63
N PRO A 307 -16.72 -10.68 0.74
CA PRO A 307 -17.80 -10.03 -0.02
C PRO A 307 -18.88 -9.37 0.86
N CYS A 308 -19.13 -9.93 2.05
CA CYS A 308 -20.10 -9.46 3.03
C CYS A 308 -19.53 -8.52 4.10
N SER A 309 -18.30 -8.02 3.93
CA SER A 309 -17.74 -6.99 4.81
C SER A 309 -18.20 -5.58 4.40
N MET A 310 -18.01 -4.61 5.30
CA MET A 310 -18.30 -3.19 5.05
C MET A 310 -17.23 -2.48 4.19
N TYR A 311 -16.10 -3.11 3.92
CA TYR A 311 -14.94 -2.46 3.31
C TYR A 311 -15.12 -2.11 1.83
N SER A 312 -14.40 -1.08 1.35
CA SER A 312 -14.46 -0.64 -0.05
C SER A 312 -13.84 -1.65 -1.01
N GLY A 313 -12.64 -2.15 -0.71
CA GLY A 313 -11.94 -3.17 -1.49
C GLY A 313 -12.36 -4.58 -1.09
N ARG A 314 -13.29 -5.17 -1.84
CA ARG A 314 -13.79 -6.53 -1.65
C ARG A 314 -13.58 -7.41 -2.88
N PHE A 315 -13.44 -8.72 -2.67
CA PHE A 315 -13.63 -9.70 -3.74
C PHE A 315 -15.09 -10.15 -3.81
N THR A 316 -15.46 -10.88 -4.86
CA THR A 316 -16.81 -11.41 -5.06
C THR A 316 -16.78 -12.95 -5.11
N PRO A 317 -17.90 -13.65 -4.87
CA PRO A 317 -17.94 -15.11 -5.00
C PRO A 317 -17.46 -15.60 -6.38
N ARG A 318 -17.75 -14.88 -7.46
CA ARG A 318 -17.32 -15.19 -8.83
C ARG A 318 -15.81 -15.05 -9.06
N ASN A 319 -15.11 -14.17 -8.33
CA ASN A 319 -13.69 -13.91 -8.55
C ASN A 319 -12.76 -14.37 -7.40
N ALA A 320 -13.31 -14.91 -6.30
CA ALA A 320 -12.58 -15.35 -5.10
C ALA A 320 -11.33 -16.18 -5.42
N ALA A 321 -11.47 -17.20 -6.28
CA ALA A 321 -10.38 -18.08 -6.68
C ALA A 321 -9.26 -17.33 -7.43
N ARG A 322 -9.63 -16.43 -8.35
CA ARG A 322 -8.69 -15.60 -9.13
C ARG A 322 -7.97 -14.60 -8.22
N LYS A 323 -8.72 -13.89 -7.36
CA LYS A 323 -8.15 -12.89 -6.44
C LYS A 323 -7.21 -13.54 -5.43
N GLY A 324 -7.54 -14.70 -4.86
CA GLY A 324 -6.65 -15.46 -3.96
C GLY A 324 -5.29 -15.83 -4.60
N ARG A 325 -5.28 -16.20 -5.89
CA ARG A 325 -4.02 -16.41 -6.65
C ARG A 325 -3.26 -15.11 -6.89
N GLN A 326 -3.96 -14.04 -7.29
CA GLN A 326 -3.36 -12.74 -7.60
C GLN A 326 -2.68 -12.10 -6.39
N VAL A 327 -3.34 -12.08 -5.22
CA VAL A 327 -2.75 -11.51 -4.00
C VAL A 327 -1.57 -12.34 -3.47
N ALA A 328 -1.62 -13.67 -3.60
CA ALA A 328 -0.49 -14.54 -3.25
C ALA A 328 0.74 -14.24 -4.10
N ALA A 329 0.56 -14.09 -5.41
CA ALA A 329 1.65 -13.74 -6.32
C ALA A 329 2.25 -12.36 -5.99
N ASP A 330 1.44 -11.35 -5.64
CA ASP A 330 1.97 -10.05 -5.24
C ASP A 330 2.69 -10.10 -3.88
N ALA A 331 2.10 -10.74 -2.89
CA ALA A 331 2.69 -10.86 -1.56
C ALA A 331 4.08 -11.53 -1.60
N MET A 332 4.26 -12.57 -2.43
CA MET A 332 5.57 -13.21 -2.65
C MET A 332 6.56 -12.27 -3.36
N ARG A 333 6.12 -11.44 -4.31
CA ARG A 333 6.99 -10.39 -4.91
C ARG A 333 7.42 -9.36 -3.87
N LYS A 334 6.50 -8.84 -3.05
CA LYS A 334 6.79 -7.88 -1.98
C LYS A 334 7.73 -8.47 -0.93
N ALA A 335 7.54 -9.74 -0.56
CA ALA A 335 8.42 -10.45 0.36
C ALA A 335 9.86 -10.56 -0.19
N ARG A 336 10.02 -10.99 -1.46
CA ARG A 336 11.33 -11.03 -2.14
C ARG A 336 12.00 -9.66 -2.22
N ALA A 337 11.26 -8.61 -2.58
CA ALA A 337 11.78 -7.23 -2.64
C ALA A 337 12.33 -6.75 -1.27
N LEU A 338 11.67 -7.13 -0.18
CA LEU A 338 12.12 -6.88 1.20
C LEU A 338 13.27 -7.80 1.66
N GLY A 339 13.72 -8.73 0.82
CA GLY A 339 14.77 -9.71 1.16
C GLY A 339 14.32 -10.76 2.18
N ILE A 340 13.01 -11.06 2.22
CA ILE A 340 12.47 -12.21 2.93
C ILE A 340 12.63 -13.42 2.00
N PRO A 341 13.40 -14.45 2.37
CA PRO A 341 13.64 -15.60 1.51
C PRO A 341 12.45 -16.57 1.52
N GLU A 342 12.47 -17.51 0.57
CA GLU A 342 11.58 -18.67 0.54
C GLU A 342 11.75 -19.56 1.80
N GLY A 343 10.77 -20.44 2.04
CA GLY A 343 10.65 -21.21 3.29
C GLY A 343 10.23 -20.38 4.52
N ARG A 344 9.85 -19.11 4.33
CA ARG A 344 9.37 -18.18 5.37
C ARG A 344 7.86 -17.91 5.24
N PRO A 345 7.18 -17.51 6.32
CA PRO A 345 5.75 -17.29 6.28
C PRO A 345 5.36 -15.97 5.63
N ILE A 346 4.20 -15.97 4.99
CA ILE A 346 3.47 -14.77 4.60
C ILE A 346 2.02 -14.98 5.05
N TYR A 347 1.50 -14.07 5.86
CA TYR A 347 0.14 -14.10 6.37
C TYR A 347 -0.77 -13.25 5.47
N TYR A 348 -1.92 -13.80 5.08
CA TYR A 348 -2.99 -12.99 4.49
C TYR A 348 -3.87 -12.42 5.58
N ASP A 349 -4.12 -11.12 5.55
CA ASP A 349 -5.06 -10.45 6.45
C ASP A 349 -6.50 -10.55 5.88
N MET A 350 -7.29 -11.44 6.47
CA MET A 350 -8.73 -11.57 6.22
C MET A 350 -9.48 -11.11 7.47
N GLU A 351 -9.95 -9.87 7.45
CA GLU A 351 -10.70 -9.26 8.54
C GLU A 351 -11.99 -10.02 8.90
N TYR A 352 -12.62 -9.62 10.01
CA TYR A 352 -13.90 -10.19 10.43
C TYR A 352 -14.95 -10.17 9.31
N TYR A 353 -15.66 -11.30 9.17
CA TYR A 353 -16.81 -11.43 8.29
C TYR A 353 -17.88 -12.30 8.94
N ASN A 354 -19.15 -12.00 8.65
CA ASN A 354 -20.30 -12.74 9.16
C ASN A 354 -20.34 -14.16 8.56
N GLY A 355 -19.93 -15.16 9.35
CA GLY A 355 -19.90 -16.58 8.98
C GLY A 355 -21.26 -17.24 8.75
N ARG A 356 -22.36 -16.60 9.21
CA ARG A 356 -23.74 -17.08 8.97
C ARG A 356 -24.12 -16.95 7.50
N ASN A 357 -23.56 -15.98 6.77
CA ASN A 357 -23.75 -15.86 5.32
C ASN A 357 -22.96 -16.97 4.59
N ALA A 358 -23.64 -18.07 4.27
CA ALA A 358 -23.04 -19.25 3.65
C ALA A 358 -22.34 -18.95 2.30
N ARG A 359 -22.88 -18.03 1.49
CA ARG A 359 -22.28 -17.60 0.21
C ARG A 359 -20.97 -16.85 0.43
N CYS A 360 -20.93 -15.95 1.42
CA CYS A 360 -19.73 -15.23 1.83
C CYS A 360 -18.67 -16.18 2.41
N ARG A 361 -19.07 -17.06 3.34
CA ARG A 361 -18.21 -18.10 3.92
C ARG A 361 -17.56 -18.98 2.85
N ARG A 362 -18.35 -19.49 1.91
CA ARG A 362 -17.85 -20.32 0.78
C ARG A 362 -16.87 -19.53 -0.08
N ALA A 363 -17.15 -18.27 -0.39
CA ALA A 363 -16.25 -17.40 -1.14
C ALA A 363 -14.91 -17.17 -0.40
N VAL A 364 -14.93 -16.93 0.92
CA VAL A 364 -13.70 -16.79 1.73
C VAL A 364 -12.89 -18.08 1.76
N LEU A 365 -13.52 -19.24 1.92
CA LEU A 365 -12.81 -20.52 1.91
C LEU A 365 -12.17 -20.81 0.54
N ILE A 366 -12.84 -20.50 -0.57
CA ILE A 366 -12.28 -20.60 -1.93
C ILE A 366 -11.10 -19.63 -2.09
N PHE A 367 -11.22 -18.39 -1.62
CA PHE A 367 -10.15 -17.41 -1.66
C PHE A 367 -8.92 -17.89 -0.87
N LEU A 368 -9.10 -18.33 0.38
CA LEU A 368 -8.03 -18.75 1.27
C LEU A 368 -7.40 -20.10 0.86
N HIS A 369 -8.17 -21.00 0.23
CA HIS A 369 -7.64 -22.17 -0.46
C HIS A 369 -6.63 -21.75 -1.53
N HIS A 370 -7.02 -20.83 -2.41
CA HIS A 370 -6.18 -20.44 -3.54
C HIS A 370 -5.00 -19.56 -3.13
N TRP A 371 -5.15 -18.71 -2.13
CA TRP A 371 -4.02 -18.08 -1.43
C TRP A 371 -3.03 -19.14 -0.96
N SER A 372 -3.49 -20.08 -0.12
CA SER A 372 -2.62 -21.06 0.53
C SER A 372 -1.92 -21.98 -0.48
N ARG A 373 -2.64 -22.40 -1.53
CA ARG A 373 -2.09 -23.22 -2.63
C ARG A 373 -1.07 -22.46 -3.46
N THR A 374 -1.30 -21.18 -3.78
CA THR A 374 -0.35 -20.38 -4.58
C THR A 374 0.88 -19.98 -3.77
N VAL A 375 0.74 -19.58 -2.50
CA VAL A 375 1.89 -19.29 -1.62
C VAL A 375 2.75 -20.55 -1.41
N LYS A 376 2.13 -21.73 -1.17
CA LYS A 376 2.85 -23.01 -1.09
C LYS A 376 3.59 -23.36 -2.40
N ARG A 377 3.02 -23.04 -3.57
CA ARG A 377 3.62 -23.30 -4.89
C ARG A 377 4.77 -22.37 -5.28
N GLY A 378 4.94 -21.25 -4.58
CA GLY A 378 6.13 -20.40 -4.70
C GLY A 378 7.06 -20.54 -3.50
N ASP A 379 7.03 -21.69 -2.82
CA ASP A 379 7.89 -22.10 -1.71
C ASP A 379 7.87 -21.23 -0.45
N TYR A 380 6.86 -20.37 -0.30
CA TYR A 380 6.56 -19.70 0.97
C TYR A 380 5.63 -20.53 1.86
N VAL A 381 5.59 -20.22 3.15
CA VAL A 381 4.71 -20.86 4.13
C VAL A 381 3.41 -20.04 4.21
N PRO A 382 2.25 -20.57 3.75
CA PRO A 382 1.00 -19.81 3.83
C PRO A 382 0.54 -19.64 5.27
N GLY A 383 0.42 -18.38 5.70
CA GLY A 383 -0.27 -17.97 6.91
C GLY A 383 -1.60 -17.30 6.60
N VAL A 384 -2.48 -17.23 7.60
CA VAL A 384 -3.70 -16.39 7.60
C VAL A 384 -3.83 -15.69 8.94
N TYR A 385 -4.14 -14.41 8.92
CA TYR A 385 -4.69 -13.62 10.03
C TYR A 385 -6.21 -13.47 9.84
N SER A 386 -6.98 -13.56 10.92
CA SER A 386 -8.42 -13.21 10.97
C SER A 386 -8.95 -13.24 12.40
N SER A 387 -10.15 -12.72 12.64
CA SER A 387 -10.88 -12.94 13.89
C SER A 387 -11.13 -14.43 14.16
N ALA A 388 -10.93 -14.88 15.40
CA ALA A 388 -11.18 -16.26 15.84
C ALA A 388 -12.60 -16.76 15.56
N ARG A 389 -13.57 -15.84 15.46
CA ARG A 389 -14.99 -16.12 15.15
C ARG A 389 -15.27 -16.24 13.65
N SER A 390 -14.31 -15.90 12.78
CA SER A 390 -14.41 -15.90 11.31
C SER A 390 -13.53 -16.97 10.65
N ALA A 391 -12.43 -16.63 9.98
CA ALA A 391 -11.70 -17.61 9.16
C ALA A 391 -11.14 -18.82 9.96
N PRO A 392 -10.46 -18.65 11.11
CA PRO A 392 -10.04 -19.73 12.00
C PRO A 392 -11.11 -20.80 12.24
N ARG A 393 -12.33 -20.41 12.65
CA ARG A 393 -13.46 -21.32 12.88
C ARG A 393 -13.81 -22.13 11.64
N HIS A 394 -13.94 -21.46 10.49
CA HIS A 394 -14.36 -22.13 9.25
C HIS A 394 -13.26 -23.00 8.64
N LEU A 395 -12.00 -22.55 8.69
CA LEU A 395 -10.84 -23.33 8.25
C LEU A 395 -10.66 -24.59 9.12
N ALA A 396 -10.85 -24.48 10.43
CA ALA A 396 -10.73 -25.62 11.36
C ALA A 396 -11.73 -26.76 11.06
N GLY A 397 -12.93 -26.42 10.60
CA GLY A 397 -13.97 -27.39 10.19
C GLY A 397 -13.98 -27.75 8.69
N SER A 398 -13.07 -27.19 7.88
CA SER A 398 -13.09 -27.42 6.43
C SER A 398 -12.34 -28.69 6.00
N ARG A 399 -12.93 -29.44 5.08
CA ARG A 399 -12.30 -30.57 4.36
C ARG A 399 -12.12 -30.20 2.87
N GLY A 400 -11.27 -30.93 2.15
CA GLY A 400 -11.06 -30.74 0.71
C GLY A 400 -10.39 -29.43 0.27
N ILE A 401 -9.84 -28.64 1.21
CA ILE A 401 -9.12 -27.39 0.88
C ILE A 401 -7.66 -27.40 1.30
N THR A 402 -6.83 -26.63 0.57
CA THR A 402 -5.46 -26.34 1.01
C THR A 402 -5.54 -25.38 2.20
N LEU A 403 -5.40 -25.90 3.42
CA LEU A 403 -5.33 -25.07 4.63
C LEU A 403 -4.02 -24.26 4.68
N PRO A 404 -4.01 -23.07 5.30
CA PRO A 404 -2.76 -22.38 5.61
C PRO A 404 -1.92 -23.21 6.60
N LYS A 405 -0.60 -23.16 6.44
CA LYS A 405 0.37 -23.84 7.31
C LYS A 405 0.52 -23.14 8.67
N ALA A 406 0.16 -21.87 8.80
CA ALA A 406 0.22 -21.12 10.05
C ALA A 406 -1.03 -20.27 10.26
N LEU A 407 -1.38 -20.02 11.53
CA LEU A 407 -2.54 -19.25 11.92
C LEU A 407 -2.12 -18.10 12.85
N TRP A 408 -2.53 -16.90 12.51
CA TRP A 408 -2.63 -15.77 13.42
C TRP A 408 -4.13 -15.52 13.64
N PHE A 409 -4.58 -15.39 14.88
CA PHE A 409 -5.99 -15.13 15.18
C PHE A 409 -6.16 -13.96 16.14
N ALA A 410 -7.12 -13.09 15.85
CA ALA A 410 -7.54 -12.01 16.75
C ALA A 410 -8.70 -12.48 17.63
N ASP A 411 -8.51 -12.33 18.93
CA ASP A 411 -9.51 -12.59 19.97
C ASP A 411 -9.11 -11.78 21.20
N TRP A 412 -9.71 -10.59 21.35
CA TRP A 412 -9.28 -9.54 22.27
C TRP A 412 -9.81 -9.74 23.69
N ASP A 413 -9.63 -10.95 24.23
CA ASP A 413 -10.07 -11.36 25.56
C ASP A 413 -9.05 -11.04 26.69
N GLY A 414 -7.92 -10.41 26.35
CA GLY A 414 -6.80 -10.17 27.26
C GLY A 414 -5.96 -11.42 27.59
N ARG A 415 -6.41 -12.62 27.22
CA ARG A 415 -5.79 -13.90 27.58
C ARG A 415 -4.79 -14.32 26.52
N LYS A 416 -3.54 -14.53 26.94
CA LYS A 416 -2.42 -14.90 26.06
C LYS A 416 -2.46 -16.36 25.59
N ALA A 417 -3.41 -17.18 26.05
CA ALA A 417 -3.50 -18.60 25.73
C ALA A 417 -3.71 -18.85 24.23
N LEU A 418 -2.84 -19.67 23.63
CA LEU A 418 -2.83 -19.99 22.20
C LEU A 418 -3.65 -21.25 21.85
N TYR A 419 -3.97 -22.04 22.87
CA TYR A 419 -4.70 -23.31 22.81
C TYR A 419 -5.88 -23.25 23.82
N GLY A 420 -6.84 -24.16 23.71
CA GLY A 420 -8.08 -24.17 24.50
C GLY A 420 -9.23 -23.32 23.94
N HIS A 421 -9.05 -22.67 22.78
CA HIS A 421 -10.07 -21.79 22.20
C HIS A 421 -11.23 -22.60 21.55
N PRO A 422 -12.51 -22.33 21.87
CA PRO A 422 -13.65 -23.18 21.49
C PRO A 422 -13.93 -23.25 19.98
N HIS A 423 -13.38 -22.35 19.18
CA HIS A 423 -13.49 -22.40 17.71
C HIS A 423 -12.23 -22.88 16.99
N ILE A 424 -11.14 -23.20 17.71
CA ILE A 424 -9.84 -23.55 17.13
C ILE A 424 -9.27 -24.79 17.86
N PRO A 425 -9.77 -26.01 17.55
CA PRO A 425 -9.42 -27.25 18.25
C PRO A 425 -7.90 -27.45 18.36
N ASN A 426 -7.40 -27.87 19.53
CA ASN A 426 -5.97 -27.86 19.85
C ASN A 426 -5.08 -28.53 18.78
N ARG A 427 -5.51 -29.68 18.23
CA ARG A 427 -4.82 -30.39 17.14
C ARG A 427 -4.55 -29.54 15.87
N MET A 428 -5.38 -28.54 15.59
CA MET A 428 -5.23 -27.70 14.39
C MET A 428 -4.11 -26.67 14.60
N TRP A 429 -3.20 -26.55 13.64
CA TRP A 429 -2.01 -25.68 13.76
C TRP A 429 -1.18 -25.92 15.04
N HIS A 430 -1.09 -27.17 15.50
CA HIS A 430 -0.19 -27.59 16.59
C HIS A 430 0.96 -28.46 16.05
N PRO A 431 2.19 -28.40 16.58
CA PRO A 431 2.74 -27.35 17.44
C PRO A 431 3.26 -26.15 16.62
N HIS A 432 3.66 -25.07 17.30
CA HIS A 432 4.50 -23.99 16.77
C HIS A 432 4.00 -23.31 15.48
N ARG A 433 2.68 -23.18 15.36
CA ARG A 433 1.99 -22.61 14.17
C ARG A 433 0.88 -21.62 14.53
N ARG A 434 0.81 -21.12 15.77
CA ARG A 434 -0.21 -20.18 16.27
C ARG A 434 0.38 -18.83 16.72
N ILE A 435 -0.33 -17.75 16.40
CA ILE A 435 -0.16 -16.42 16.98
C ILE A 435 -1.54 -15.96 17.43
N LYS A 436 -1.66 -15.34 18.61
CA LYS A 436 -2.91 -14.72 19.08
C LYS A 436 -2.69 -13.23 19.28
N GLN A 437 -3.46 -12.40 18.59
CA GLN A 437 -3.62 -11.00 18.94
C GLN A 437 -4.65 -10.95 20.08
N TYR A 438 -4.18 -10.77 21.31
CA TYR A 438 -4.98 -10.92 22.53
C TYR A 438 -5.47 -9.58 23.10
N ARG A 439 -4.97 -8.46 22.57
CA ARG A 439 -5.37 -7.10 22.91
C ARG A 439 -5.27 -6.24 21.67
N GLY A 440 -6.38 -5.61 21.28
CA GLY A 440 -6.47 -4.66 20.17
C GLY A 440 -5.84 -3.29 20.48
N PRO A 441 -6.22 -2.22 19.76
CA PRO A 441 -5.51 -0.95 19.78
C PRO A 441 -5.32 -0.34 21.16
N HIS A 442 -4.06 -0.08 21.52
CA HIS A 442 -3.67 0.65 22.73
C HIS A 442 -2.31 1.31 22.54
N ARG A 443 -2.00 2.27 23.42
CA ARG A 443 -0.68 2.89 23.50
C ARG A 443 0.16 2.18 24.57
N GLU A 444 1.39 1.84 24.24
CA GLU A 444 2.42 1.50 25.24
C GLU A 444 3.66 2.38 25.04
N ARG A 445 4.54 2.42 26.05
CA ARG A 445 5.82 3.13 26.01
C ARG A 445 6.93 2.22 26.54
N HIS A 446 7.97 2.01 25.74
CA HIS A 446 9.16 1.23 26.10
C HIS A 446 10.42 1.98 25.68
N GLY A 447 11.42 2.06 26.58
CA GLY A 447 12.67 2.79 26.34
C GLY A 447 12.45 4.24 25.89
N GLY A 448 11.52 4.94 26.53
CA GLY A 448 11.11 6.32 26.21
C GLY A 448 10.20 6.48 24.99
N VAL A 449 10.13 5.50 24.07
CA VAL A 449 9.36 5.59 22.82
C VAL A 449 7.95 5.05 23.02
N ALA A 450 6.93 5.87 22.73
CA ALA A 450 5.54 5.43 22.65
C ALA A 450 5.18 4.94 21.23
N LEU A 451 4.34 3.92 21.14
CA LEU A 451 3.72 3.45 19.89
C LEU A 451 2.26 3.06 20.17
N ASN A 452 1.40 3.26 19.17
CA ASN A 452 0.08 2.63 19.13
C ASN A 452 0.22 1.24 18.50
N ILE A 453 -0.18 0.20 19.24
CA ILE A 453 0.02 -1.20 18.88
C ILE A 453 -1.23 -2.05 19.15
N ASP A 454 -1.26 -3.23 18.53
CA ASP A 454 -1.99 -4.39 19.03
C ASP A 454 -0.97 -5.40 19.60
N SER A 455 -1.35 -6.11 20.66
CA SER A 455 -0.47 -6.99 21.43
C SER A 455 -0.71 -8.46 21.10
N ASN A 456 0.38 -9.21 20.88
CA ASN A 456 0.36 -10.60 20.40
C ASN A 456 1.14 -11.54 21.33
N ASN A 457 0.64 -12.76 21.49
CA ASN A 457 1.42 -13.89 21.98
C ASN A 457 1.74 -14.83 20.82
N VAL A 458 2.96 -15.35 20.78
CA VAL A 458 3.48 -16.09 19.62
C VAL A 458 3.96 -17.47 20.08
N ASP A 459 3.49 -18.52 19.40
CA ASP A 459 4.06 -19.88 19.33
C ASP A 459 3.95 -20.31 17.86
N GLY A 460 4.67 -19.61 16.98
CA GLY A 460 4.23 -19.45 15.60
C GLY A 460 5.35 -19.36 14.59
N ARG A 461 5.02 -19.70 13.34
CA ARG A 461 5.92 -19.55 12.20
C ARG A 461 6.18 -18.07 11.96
N VAL A 462 7.46 -17.69 11.93
CA VAL A 462 7.94 -16.32 11.76
C VAL A 462 9.21 -16.33 10.92
N TYR A 463 9.59 -15.18 10.36
CA TYR A 463 10.90 -14.96 9.76
C TYR A 463 11.92 -14.66 10.85
#